data_AF-A0A955YUV6-F1
#
_entry.id   AF-A0A955YUV6-F1
#
_cell.length_a   1.000
_cell.length_b   1.000
_cell.length_c   1.000
_cell.angle_alpha   90.00
_cell.angle_beta   90.00
_cell.angle_gamma   90.00
#
_symmetry.space_group_name_H-M   'P 1'
#
loop_
_entity.id
_entity.type
_entity.pdbx_description
1 polymer ?
#
loop_
_entity_poly.entity_id
_entity_poly.type
_entity_poly.pdbx_seq_one_letter_code
_entity_poly.pdbx_strand_id
1 'polypeptide(L)' 'MRKSRFTEEKMVKILREAEETSVAQVAKRYGVSAATLYGWR' A
#
# COMPACT_ATOMS: atom_id res chain seq x y z
N MET A 1 -9.15 17.62 5.92
CA MET A 1 -8.36 16.63 5.14
C MET A 1 -9.21 15.38 4.99
N ARG A 2 -9.48 14.90 3.76
CA ARG A 2 -10.25 13.67 3.56
C ARG A 2 -9.54 12.53 4.30
N LYS A 3 -10.26 11.77 5.12
CA LYS A 3 -9.73 10.56 5.76
C LYS A 3 -9.10 9.69 4.67
N SER A 4 -7.86 9.27 4.86
CA SER A 4 -7.24 8.30 3.95
C SER A 4 -8.13 7.07 3.89
N ARG A 5 -8.29 6.50 2.69
CA ARG A 5 -9.11 5.29 2.47
C ARG A 5 -8.57 4.08 3.23
N PHE A 6 -7.31 4.15 3.66
CA PHE A 6 -6.62 3.14 4.44
C PHE A 6 -6.30 3.69 5.83
N THR A 7 -6.52 2.87 6.85
CA THR A 7 -6.00 3.12 8.19
C THR A 7 -4.49 2.88 8.21
N GLU A 8 -3.80 3.45 9.20
CA GLU A 8 -2.35 3.32 9.35
C GLU A 8 -1.93 1.84 9.50
N GLU A 9 -2.68 1.07 10.31
CA GLU A 9 -2.48 -0.38 10.45
C GLU A 9 -2.62 -1.12 9.12
N LYS A 10 -3.56 -0.70 8.27
CA LYS A 10 -3.78 -1.30 6.95
C LYS A 10 -2.67 -0.92 5.98
N MET A 11 -2.15 0.30 6.05
CA MET A 11 -0.99 0.72 5.27
C MET A 11 0.25 -0.11 5.63
N VAL A 12 0.54 -0.30 6.92
CA VAL A 12 1.69 -1.11 7.38
C VAL A 12 1.59 -2.56 6.90
N LYS A 13 0.40 -3.17 6.95
CA LYS A 13 0.18 -4.52 6.41
C LYS A 13 0.44 -4.60 4.90
N ILE A 14 -0.06 -3.63 4.14
CA ILE A 14 0.14 -3.58 2.68
C ILE A 14 1.63 -3.39 2.35
N LEU A 15 2.34 -2.54 3.10
CA LEU A 15 3.78 -2.34 2.91
C LEU A 15 4.59 -3.60 3.19
N ARG A 16 4.31 -4.31 4.29
CA ARG A 16 4.97 -5.59 4.60
C ARG A 16 4.72 -6.64 3.52
N GLU A 17 3.48 -6.77 3.05
CA GLU A 17 3.15 -7.69 1.96
C GLU A 17 3.90 -7.34 0.67
N ALA A 18 4.09 -6.04 0.39
CA ALA A 18 4.85 -5.57 -0.76
C ALA A 18 6.36 -5.86 -0.65
N GLU A 19 6.91 -5.94 0.56
CA GLU A 19 8.29 -6.37 0.81
C GLU A 19 8.49 -7.88 0.61
N GLU A 20 7.50 -8.68 1.00
CA GLU A 20 7.57 -10.16 0.90
C GLU A 20 7.30 -10.68 -0.52
N THR A 21 6.50 -9.94 -1.31
CA THR A 21 6.13 -10.35 -2.67
C THR A 21 6.64 -9.36 -3.72
N SER A 22 5.79 -8.43 -4.17
CA SER A 22 6.14 -7.42 -5.15
C SER A 22 5.19 -6.24 -5.06
N VAL A 23 5.76 -5.03 -5.04
CA VAL A 23 5.03 -3.76 -5.07
C VAL A 23 3.97 -3.73 -6.19
N ALA A 24 4.28 -4.27 -7.37
CA ALA A 24 3.35 -4.26 -8.51
C ALA A 24 2.13 -5.18 -8.30
N GLN A 25 2.35 -6.37 -7.70
CA GLN A 25 1.27 -7.32 -7.41
C GLN A 25 0.36 -6.78 -6.30
N VAL A 26 0.96 -6.25 -5.24
CA VAL A 26 0.24 -5.68 -4.10
C VAL A 26 -0.53 -4.42 -4.51
N ALA A 27 0.06 -3.55 -5.32
CA ALA A 27 -0.62 -2.39 -5.89
C ALA A 27 -1.90 -2.78 -6.63
N LYS A 28 -1.82 -3.80 -7.50
CA LYS A 28 -2.97 -4.32 -8.23
C LYS A 28 -4.02 -4.95 -7.30
N ARG A 29 -3.59 -5.74 -6.31
CA ARG A 29 -4.47 -6.40 -5.32
C ARG A 29 -5.29 -5.41 -4.50
N TYR A 30 -4.67 -4.31 -4.05
CA TYR A 30 -5.32 -3.31 -3.19
C TYR A 30 -5.90 -2.12 -3.95
N GLY A 31 -5.81 -2.11 -5.29
CA GLY A 31 -6.33 -1.03 -6.12
C GLY A 31 -5.62 0.31 -5.88
N VAL A 32 -4.33 0.26 -5.57
CA VAL A 32 -3.46 1.43 -5.38
C VAL A 32 -2.38 1.46 -6.45
N SER A 33 -1.78 2.62 -6.68
CA SER A 33 -0.64 2.72 -7.60
C SER A 33 0.66 2.33 -6.89
N ALA A 34 1.66 1.86 -7.64
CA ALA A 34 2.99 1.63 -7.08
C ALA A 34 3.58 2.93 -6.48
N ALA A 35 3.32 4.08 -7.10
CA ALA A 35 3.70 5.39 -6.57
C ALA A 35 3.08 5.67 -5.18
N THR A 36 1.84 5.24 -4.95
CA THR A 36 1.19 5.33 -3.63
C THR A 36 1.92 4.49 -2.59
N LEU A 37 2.35 3.27 -2.93
CA LEU A 37 3.11 2.42 -2.02
C LEU A 37 4.50 3.00 -1.72
N TYR A 38 5.17 3.58 -2.72
CA TYR A 38 6.44 4.28 -2.50
C TYR A 38 6.28 5.54 -1.64
N GLY A 39 5.16 6.24 -1.75
CA GLY A 39 4.88 7.40 -0.89
C GLY A 39 4.48 7.05 0.55
N TRP A 40 4.24 5.77 0.85
CA TRP A 40 3.99 5.29 2.22
C TRP A 40 5.25 4.75 2.91
N ARG A 41 6.31 4.45 2.15
CA ARG A 41 7.65 4.19 2.69
C ARG A 41 8.30 5.50 3.13
#